data_AF-A0A814WL43-F1
#
_entry.id   AF-A0A814WL43-F1
#
_cell.length_a   1.000
_cell.length_b   1.000
_cell.length_c   1.000
_cell.angle_alpha   90.00
_cell.angle_beta   90.00
_cell.angle_gamma   90.00
#
_symmetry.space_group_name_H-M   'P 1'
#
loop_
_entity.id
_entity.type
_entity.pdbx_description
1 polymer ?
#
loop_
_entity_poly.entity_id
_entity_poly.type
_entity_poly.pdbx_seq_one_letter_code
_entity_poly.pdbx_strand_id
1 'polypeptide(L)'
;MELKHSSIHKDSSFPPDDCSAEGQNWNMPIYDWNNQSKKPQVFNWWIKRLKKALHILDIVRIDHFRGLELYWSIPVDENFLPMKPIDVEDLGSLTTETFDLRDQFNLTGIRIVQFGFGFYPDNMYRSHNFIQNCVAYTATHYNPTAIGLWTKHAEDYEKKTFVNNVRLVEQLDEYCNEDDRDNVANIAIIQLQDLLGLDDTGRMNDPSLSSDAGSDSR
;
A
#
# COMPACT_ATOMS: atom_id res chain seq x y z
N MET A 1 -1.64 26.71 38.59
CA MET A 1 -0.57 26.91 37.58
C MET A 1 -1.21 26.57 36.24
N GLU A 2 -1.64 27.60 35.51
CA GLU A 2 -2.35 27.43 34.24
C GLU A 2 -1.39 26.94 33.15
N LEU A 3 -1.74 25.84 32.49
CA LEU A 3 -1.09 25.39 31.27
C LEU A 3 -1.52 26.33 30.14
N LYS A 4 -0.63 27.26 29.78
CA LYS A 4 -0.74 28.09 28.58
C LYS A 4 -0.80 27.18 27.35
N HIS A 5 -1.75 27.49 26.47
CA HIS A 5 -1.91 26.97 25.12
C HIS A 5 -0.59 26.54 24.44
N SER A 6 -0.40 25.23 24.28
CA SER A 6 0.32 24.71 23.11
C SER A 6 -0.72 24.03 22.22
N SER A 7 -0.98 24.64 21.07
CA SER A 7 -1.62 23.97 19.94
C SER A 7 -0.67 22.86 19.49
N ILE A 8 -0.91 21.63 19.97
CA ILE A 8 -0.20 20.45 19.49
C ILE A 8 -0.59 20.29 18.02
N HIS A 9 0.29 20.72 17.12
CA HIS A 9 0.28 20.25 15.75
C HIS A 9 0.50 18.74 15.83
N LYS A 10 -0.53 17.97 15.50
CA LYS A 10 -0.40 16.53 15.34
C LYS A 10 0.13 16.30 13.93
N ASP A 11 1.32 15.72 13.85
CA ASP A 11 1.93 15.34 12.59
C ASP A 11 1.54 13.90 12.24
N SER A 12 1.55 13.59 10.95
CA SER A 12 1.31 12.23 10.45
C SER A 12 2.44 11.30 10.86
N SER A 13 2.10 10.17 11.45
CA SER A 13 3.07 9.18 11.89
C SER A 13 2.51 7.76 11.79
N PHE A 14 3.42 6.79 11.84
CA PHE A 14 3.13 5.38 11.99
C PHE A 14 3.81 4.86 13.27
N PRO A 15 3.12 4.10 14.13
CA PRO A 15 3.72 3.58 15.36
C PRO A 15 4.82 2.56 15.06
N PRO A 16 5.67 2.23 16.06
CA PRO A 16 6.59 1.11 15.95
C PRO A 16 5.92 -0.20 15.51
N ASP A 17 6.62 -0.96 14.69
CA ASP A 17 6.24 -2.29 14.23
C ASP A 17 7.47 -3.18 14.01
N ASP A 18 7.27 -4.38 13.46
CA ASP A 18 8.35 -5.34 13.19
C ASP A 18 9.38 -4.81 12.17
N CYS A 19 9.01 -3.80 11.38
CA CYS A 19 9.85 -3.19 10.35
C CYS A 19 10.59 -1.92 10.85
N SER A 20 10.04 -1.21 11.83
CA SER A 20 10.65 -0.04 12.46
C SER A 20 10.38 -0.02 13.97
N ALA A 21 11.42 -0.25 14.77
CA ALA A 21 11.33 -0.22 16.23
C ALA A 21 10.97 1.17 16.80
N GLU A 22 11.21 2.24 16.05
CA GLU A 22 10.92 3.62 16.45
C GLU A 22 9.64 4.18 15.81
N GLY A 23 9.03 3.44 14.88
CA GLY A 23 7.95 3.93 14.04
C GLY A 23 8.47 4.90 12.97
N GLN A 24 7.58 5.72 12.42
CA GLN A 24 7.92 6.72 11.42
C GLN A 24 7.16 8.02 11.69
N ASN A 25 7.83 9.17 11.57
CA ASN A 25 7.17 10.47 11.57
C ASN A 25 7.40 11.15 10.21
N TRP A 26 6.31 11.38 9.47
CA TRP A 26 6.38 11.97 8.14
C TRP A 26 6.24 13.49 8.15
N ASN A 27 5.99 14.10 9.32
CA ASN A 27 5.89 15.56 9.51
C ASN A 27 4.86 16.23 8.59
N MET A 28 3.82 15.49 8.15
CA MET A 28 2.74 16.06 7.35
C MET A 28 1.58 16.49 8.25
N PRO A 29 0.91 17.62 7.94
CA PRO A 29 -0.25 18.05 8.69
C PRO A 29 -1.40 17.04 8.53
N ILE A 30 -2.08 16.71 9.64
CA ILE A 30 -3.26 15.85 9.61
C ILE A 30 -4.56 16.64 9.35
N TYR A 31 -5.57 15.98 8.78
CA TYR A 31 -6.90 16.57 8.65
C TYR A 31 -7.60 16.68 10.01
N ASP A 32 -8.32 17.79 10.22
CA ASP A 32 -9.10 18.06 11.43
C ASP A 32 -10.49 17.38 11.38
N TRP A 33 -10.51 16.05 11.35
CA TRP A 33 -11.73 15.23 11.20
C TRP A 33 -12.71 15.36 12.38
N ASN A 34 -12.20 15.69 13.57
CA ASN A 34 -12.99 15.82 14.80
C ASN A 34 -13.74 17.16 14.86
N ASN A 35 -13.35 18.15 14.07
CA ASN A 35 -14.02 19.44 14.03
C ASN A 35 -15.23 19.39 13.10
N GLN A 36 -16.41 19.19 13.69
CA GLN A 36 -17.68 19.07 12.97
C GLN A 36 -17.97 20.25 12.03
N SER A 37 -17.50 21.46 12.35
CA SER A 37 -17.68 22.64 11.50
C SER A 37 -16.81 22.62 10.23
N LYS A 38 -15.64 21.97 10.30
CA LYS A 38 -14.69 21.84 9.18
C LYS A 38 -14.87 20.56 8.38
N LYS A 39 -15.47 19.53 8.98
CA LYS A 39 -15.68 18.22 8.35
C LYS A 39 -16.27 18.30 6.92
N PRO A 40 -17.31 19.14 6.64
CA PRO A 40 -17.82 19.30 5.27
C PRO A 40 -16.79 19.90 4.29
N GLN A 41 -15.90 20.76 4.76
CA GLN A 41 -14.85 21.38 3.93
C GLN A 41 -13.78 20.35 3.57
N VAL A 42 -13.39 19.50 4.53
CA VAL A 42 -12.46 18.39 4.30
C VAL A 42 -13.05 17.42 3.27
N PHE A 43 -14.33 17.03 3.40
CA PHE A 43 -14.98 16.20 2.39
C PHE A 43 -15.02 16.86 1.01
N ASN A 44 -15.45 18.12 0.92
CA ASN A 44 -15.50 18.83 -0.35
C ASN A 44 -14.11 18.94 -1.01
N TRP A 45 -13.04 19.05 -0.22
CA TRP A 45 -11.68 19.04 -0.72
C TRP A 45 -11.31 17.68 -1.31
N TRP A 46 -11.59 16.57 -0.59
CA TRP A 46 -11.35 15.21 -1.08
C TRP A 46 -12.13 14.90 -2.36
N ILE A 47 -13.42 15.28 -2.39
CA ILE A 47 -14.29 15.13 -3.56
C ILE A 47 -13.68 15.81 -4.78
N LYS A 48 -13.23 17.07 -4.64
CA LYS A 48 -12.61 17.83 -5.73
C LYS A 48 -11.30 17.20 -6.18
N ARG A 49 -10.47 16.72 -5.25
CA ARG A 49 -9.18 16.08 -5.54
C ARG A 49 -9.38 14.77 -6.32
N LEU A 50 -10.27 13.89 -5.86
CA LEU A 50 -10.60 12.64 -6.53
C LEU A 50 -11.17 12.88 -7.92
N LYS A 51 -12.12 13.82 -8.06
CA LYS A 51 -12.66 14.21 -9.37
C LYS A 51 -11.57 14.67 -10.34
N LYS A 52 -10.61 15.46 -9.85
CA LYS A 52 -9.50 15.95 -10.69
C LYS A 52 -8.55 14.81 -11.07
N ALA A 53 -8.25 13.90 -10.15
CA ALA A 53 -7.41 12.73 -10.42
C ALA A 53 -8.05 11.81 -11.46
N LEU A 54 -9.33 11.46 -11.27
CA LEU A 54 -10.10 10.57 -12.16
C LEU A 54 -10.44 11.18 -13.53
N HIS A 55 -10.27 12.50 -13.66
CA HIS A 55 -10.33 13.18 -14.95
C HIS A 55 -9.08 12.92 -15.81
N ILE A 56 -7.95 12.59 -15.17
CA ILE A 56 -6.65 12.39 -15.83
C ILE A 56 -6.27 10.90 -15.85
N LEU A 57 -6.66 10.16 -14.81
CA LEU A 57 -6.31 8.77 -14.59
C LEU A 57 -7.56 7.89 -14.65
N ASP A 58 -7.38 6.66 -15.09
CA ASP A 58 -8.46 5.66 -15.08
C ASP A 58 -8.57 4.93 -13.75
N ILE A 59 -7.45 4.80 -13.04
CA ILE A 59 -7.36 4.19 -11.72
C ILE A 59 -6.58 5.14 -10.81
N VAL A 60 -7.08 5.33 -9.60
CA VAL A 60 -6.41 6.11 -8.55
C VAL A 60 -6.11 5.20 -7.38
N ARG A 61 -4.82 5.05 -7.05
CA ARG A 61 -4.39 4.39 -5.82
C ARG A 61 -4.39 5.39 -4.66
N ILE A 62 -5.08 5.06 -3.58
CA ILE A 62 -5.02 5.78 -2.30
C ILE A 62 -3.94 5.12 -1.45
N ASP A 63 -2.86 5.86 -1.23
CA ASP A 63 -1.78 5.48 -0.34
C ASP A 63 -2.18 5.62 1.13
N HIS A 64 -1.66 4.75 2.00
CA HIS A 64 -1.93 4.73 3.43
C HIS A 64 -3.42 4.69 3.78
N PHE A 65 -4.16 3.76 3.16
CA PHE A 65 -5.62 3.68 3.24
C PHE A 65 -6.15 3.51 4.67
N ARG A 66 -5.41 2.79 5.52
CA ARG A 66 -5.73 2.64 6.95
C ARG A 66 -5.89 3.98 7.68
N GLY A 67 -5.20 5.04 7.22
CA GLY A 67 -5.37 6.38 7.78
C GLY A 67 -6.81 6.92 7.64
N LEU A 68 -7.64 6.33 6.78
CA LEU A 68 -9.07 6.62 6.71
C LEU A 68 -9.84 5.88 7.81
N GLU A 69 -9.58 4.60 8.09
CA GLU A 69 -10.28 3.84 9.15
C GLU A 69 -10.30 4.58 10.49
N LEU A 70 -9.17 5.11 10.93
CA LEU A 70 -9.03 5.81 12.21
C LEU A 70 -9.80 7.15 12.31
N TYR A 71 -10.27 7.71 11.19
CA TYR A 71 -10.83 9.08 11.16
C TYR A 71 -12.05 9.29 10.25
N TRP A 72 -12.56 8.26 9.58
CA TRP A 72 -13.47 8.42 8.45
C TRP A 72 -14.94 8.14 8.76
N SER A 73 -15.80 8.97 8.17
CA SER A 73 -17.23 8.69 7.98
C SER A 73 -17.76 9.60 6.88
N ILE A 74 -17.65 9.19 5.61
CA ILE A 74 -18.36 9.87 4.52
C ILE A 74 -19.85 9.48 4.58
N PRO A 75 -20.80 10.44 4.54
CA PRO A 75 -22.13 10.15 4.01
C PRO A 75 -22.00 9.88 2.52
N VAL A 76 -22.03 8.61 2.13
CA VAL A 76 -21.96 8.21 0.72
C VAL A 76 -23.30 8.53 0.07
N ASP A 77 -23.33 9.56 -0.76
CA ASP A 77 -24.32 9.65 -1.82
C ASP A 77 -23.97 8.52 -2.79
N GLU A 78 -24.88 7.57 -3.00
CA GLU A 78 -24.68 6.42 -3.91
C GLU A 78 -24.29 6.88 -5.34
N ASN A 79 -24.54 8.14 -5.68
CA ASN A 79 -24.14 8.76 -6.95
C ASN A 79 -22.70 9.30 -7.00
N PHE A 80 -21.96 9.29 -5.88
CA PHE A 80 -20.62 9.84 -5.78
C PHE A 80 -19.50 8.79 -5.92
N LEU A 81 -19.77 7.51 -5.69
CA LEU A 81 -18.77 6.49 -5.97
C LEU A 81 -18.47 6.53 -7.47
N PRO A 82 -17.22 6.83 -7.86
CA PRO A 82 -16.89 6.90 -9.27
C PRO A 82 -17.18 5.55 -9.90
N MET A 83 -17.78 5.53 -11.08
CA MET A 83 -17.88 4.31 -11.90
C MET A 83 -16.49 3.75 -12.31
N LYS A 84 -15.39 4.33 -11.81
CA LYS A 84 -13.99 4.00 -12.11
C LYS A 84 -13.34 3.35 -10.88
N PRO A 85 -12.43 2.37 -11.07
CA PRO A 85 -11.79 1.67 -9.95
C PRO A 85 -10.94 2.61 -9.09
N ILE A 86 -10.97 2.39 -7.76
CA ILE A 86 -10.05 2.99 -6.80
C ILE A 86 -9.30 1.85 -6.12
N ASP A 87 -7.97 1.88 -6.26
CA ASP A 87 -7.09 0.94 -5.59
C ASP A 87 -6.74 1.51 -4.20
N VAL A 88 -6.63 0.64 -3.20
CA VAL A 88 -6.25 1.02 -1.85
C VAL A 88 -5.00 0.28 -1.41
N GLU A 89 -4.05 1.03 -0.87
CA GLU A 89 -2.88 0.47 -0.21
C GLU A 89 -3.29 -0.06 1.17
N ASP A 90 -3.64 -1.35 1.20
CA ASP A 90 -4.03 -2.11 2.38
C ASP A 90 -2.89 -3.07 2.83
N LEU A 91 -1.69 -2.51 3.06
CA LEU A 91 -0.53 -3.28 3.51
C LEU A 91 -0.19 -3.03 4.98
N GLY A 92 0.71 -3.85 5.52
CA GLY A 92 1.18 -3.76 6.90
C GLY A 92 0.24 -4.40 7.94
N SER A 93 0.41 -4.03 9.20
CA SER A 93 -0.37 -4.56 10.33
C SER A 93 -1.78 -3.98 10.36
N LEU A 94 -2.69 -4.58 9.58
CA LEU A 94 -4.07 -4.12 9.43
C LEU A 94 -5.03 -4.71 10.47
N THR A 95 -6.13 -4.00 10.68
CA THR A 95 -7.25 -4.48 11.50
C THR A 95 -8.40 -4.93 10.60
N THR A 96 -9.31 -5.75 11.13
CA THR A 96 -10.50 -6.20 10.41
C THR A 96 -11.31 -5.02 9.89
N GLU A 97 -11.37 -3.92 10.64
CA GLU A 97 -12.10 -2.71 10.27
C GLU A 97 -11.53 -2.05 8.99
N THR A 98 -10.23 -2.17 8.74
CA THR A 98 -9.62 -1.66 7.50
C THR A 98 -10.10 -2.49 6.30
N PHE A 99 -10.18 -3.82 6.45
CA PHE A 99 -10.70 -4.69 5.41
C PHE A 99 -12.21 -4.52 5.21
N ASP A 100 -12.98 -4.39 6.29
CA ASP A 100 -14.41 -4.11 6.24
C ASP A 100 -14.69 -2.80 5.50
N LEU A 101 -13.89 -1.75 5.75
CA LEU A 101 -14.00 -0.48 5.04
C LEU A 101 -13.71 -0.62 3.54
N ARG A 102 -12.66 -1.37 3.17
CA ARG A 102 -12.35 -1.66 1.76
C ARG A 102 -13.52 -2.38 1.10
N ASP A 103 -14.01 -3.45 1.73
CA ASP A 103 -14.99 -4.37 1.16
C ASP A 103 -16.39 -3.75 1.09
N GLN A 104 -16.78 -2.96 2.10
CA GLN A 104 -18.04 -2.20 2.13
C GLN A 104 -18.18 -1.28 0.91
N PHE A 105 -17.07 -0.69 0.44
CA PHE A 105 -17.05 0.22 -0.70
C PHE A 105 -16.56 -0.43 -1.98
N ASN A 106 -16.37 -1.75 -2.00
CA ASN A 106 -15.87 -2.52 -3.13
C ASN A 106 -14.56 -1.94 -3.71
N LEU A 107 -13.68 -1.45 -2.83
CA LEU A 107 -12.38 -0.89 -3.22
C LEU A 107 -11.39 -2.03 -3.51
N THR A 108 -10.51 -1.80 -4.49
CA THR A 108 -9.59 -2.83 -4.95
C THR A 108 -8.35 -2.88 -4.05
N GLY A 109 -8.12 -4.00 -3.37
CA GLY A 109 -6.95 -4.17 -2.48
C GLY A 109 -5.66 -4.42 -3.26
N ILE A 110 -4.52 -4.40 -2.57
CA ILE A 110 -3.20 -4.65 -3.15
C ILE A 110 -2.60 -5.93 -2.56
N ARG A 111 -1.97 -6.74 -3.41
CA ARG A 111 -1.21 -7.92 -2.99
C ARG A 111 0.20 -7.83 -3.53
N ILE A 112 1.20 -7.87 -2.65
CA ILE A 112 2.62 -7.89 -3.04
C ILE A 112 3.12 -9.32 -2.92
N VAL A 113 3.42 -9.95 -4.05
CA VAL A 113 3.86 -11.36 -4.11
C VAL A 113 5.15 -11.56 -3.31
N GLN A 114 6.04 -10.56 -3.25
CA GLN A 114 7.25 -10.62 -2.43
C GLN A 114 6.98 -10.88 -0.93
N PHE A 115 5.79 -10.57 -0.41
CA PHE A 115 5.43 -10.85 0.99
C PHE A 115 4.81 -12.24 1.20
N GLY A 116 4.59 -13.01 0.13
CA GLY A 116 3.97 -14.34 0.17
C GLY A 116 4.88 -15.48 0.66
N PHE A 117 6.20 -15.23 0.79
CA PHE A 117 7.21 -16.27 0.99
C PHE A 117 7.36 -16.81 2.43
N GLY A 118 6.58 -16.28 3.38
CA GLY A 118 6.54 -16.80 4.76
C GLY A 118 5.88 -18.18 4.89
N PHE A 119 6.00 -18.84 6.04
CA PHE A 119 5.49 -20.20 6.28
C PHE A 119 3.97 -20.29 6.41
N TYR A 120 3.32 -19.23 6.87
CA TYR A 120 1.92 -19.26 7.28
C TYR A 120 1.00 -19.57 6.08
N PRO A 121 0.18 -20.64 6.17
CA PRO A 121 -0.69 -21.06 5.07
C PRO A 121 -1.76 -20.03 4.74
N ASP A 122 -2.16 -19.22 5.71
CA ASP A 122 -3.13 -18.12 5.63
C ASP A 122 -2.50 -16.77 5.24
N ASN A 123 -1.22 -16.75 4.84
CA ASN A 123 -0.58 -15.53 4.36
C ASN A 123 -1.34 -14.98 3.14
N MET A 124 -2.00 -13.83 3.31
CA MET A 124 -2.81 -13.17 2.28
C MET A 124 -2.04 -12.78 1.01
N TYR A 125 -0.70 -12.76 1.06
CA TYR A 125 0.17 -12.48 -0.08
C TYR A 125 0.54 -13.73 -0.89
N ARG A 126 0.03 -14.90 -0.51
CA ARG A 126 0.05 -16.09 -1.36
C ARG A 126 -1.10 -16.04 -2.35
N SER A 127 -0.82 -16.38 -3.60
CA SER A 127 -1.79 -16.29 -4.70
C SER A 127 -3.11 -17.03 -4.43
N HIS A 128 -3.06 -18.24 -3.87
CA HIS A 128 -4.26 -19.00 -3.50
C HIS A 128 -5.09 -18.38 -2.37
N ASN A 129 -4.58 -17.34 -1.70
CA ASN A 129 -5.28 -16.57 -0.67
C ASN A 129 -5.67 -15.16 -1.14
N PHE A 130 -5.45 -14.82 -2.41
CA PHE A 130 -5.87 -13.54 -2.95
C PHE A 130 -7.40 -13.40 -2.94
N ILE A 131 -7.88 -12.16 -3.02
CA ILE A 131 -9.31 -11.84 -3.09
C ILE A 131 -9.66 -11.43 -4.53
N GLN A 132 -10.89 -11.67 -4.99
CA GLN A 132 -11.33 -11.38 -6.36
C GLN A 132 -11.16 -9.90 -6.78
N ASN A 133 -11.11 -8.98 -5.81
CA ASN A 133 -10.97 -7.55 -6.07
C ASN A 133 -9.61 -7.04 -5.58
N CYS A 134 -8.52 -7.57 -6.14
CA CYS A 134 -7.20 -7.05 -5.86
C CYS A 134 -6.33 -6.83 -7.11
N VAL A 135 -5.32 -5.97 -6.96
CA VAL A 135 -4.20 -5.82 -7.88
C VAL A 135 -3.01 -6.58 -7.31
N ALA A 136 -2.46 -7.50 -8.08
CA ALA A 136 -1.24 -8.23 -7.74
C ALA A 136 -0.01 -7.45 -8.23
N TYR A 137 0.97 -7.25 -7.37
CA TYR A 137 2.26 -6.66 -7.70
C TYR A 137 3.34 -7.71 -7.48
N THR A 138 4.36 -7.78 -8.35
CA THR A 138 5.61 -8.43 -7.94
C THR A 138 6.15 -7.74 -6.70
N ALA A 139 6.27 -6.41 -6.82
CA ALA A 139 6.87 -5.50 -5.86
C ALA A 139 6.34 -4.08 -6.11
N THR A 140 6.41 -3.22 -5.09
CA THR A 140 6.24 -1.77 -5.25
C THR A 140 7.60 -1.08 -5.39
N HIS A 141 7.61 0.24 -5.61
CA HIS A 141 8.84 1.02 -5.68
C HIS A 141 9.63 1.11 -4.37
N TYR A 142 9.03 0.76 -3.22
CA TYR A 142 9.72 0.69 -1.92
C TYR A 142 10.48 -0.62 -1.69
N ASN A 143 10.08 -1.66 -2.41
CA ASN A 143 10.61 -2.99 -2.24
C ASN A 143 11.97 -3.13 -2.97
N PRO A 144 12.85 -4.03 -2.51
CA PRO A 144 13.98 -4.45 -3.31
C PRO A 144 13.52 -5.11 -4.61
N THR A 145 14.44 -5.19 -5.56
CA THR A 145 14.24 -6.01 -6.77
C THR A 145 14.07 -7.48 -6.38
N ALA A 146 13.42 -8.31 -7.21
CA ALA A 146 13.30 -9.75 -6.96
C ALA A 146 14.67 -10.40 -6.70
N ILE A 147 15.65 -10.10 -7.56
CA ILE A 147 17.03 -10.58 -7.40
C ILE A 147 17.64 -10.06 -6.10
N GLY A 148 17.46 -8.79 -5.78
CA GLY A 148 17.91 -8.18 -4.54
C GLY A 148 17.33 -8.86 -3.32
N LEU A 149 16.00 -9.07 -3.28
CA LEU A 149 15.30 -9.81 -2.24
C LEU A 149 15.95 -11.17 -2.03
N TRP A 150 16.02 -11.99 -3.08
CA TRP A 150 16.60 -13.34 -2.99
C TRP A 150 18.06 -13.35 -2.53
N THR A 151 18.88 -12.43 -3.05
CA THR A 151 20.34 -12.47 -2.82
C THR A 151 20.75 -11.82 -1.51
N LYS A 152 20.02 -10.80 -1.03
CA LYS A 152 20.46 -9.92 0.06
C LYS A 152 19.48 -9.78 1.23
N HIS A 153 18.16 -9.82 0.99
CA HIS A 153 17.17 -9.44 2.02
C HIS A 153 16.34 -10.61 2.54
N ALA A 154 16.16 -11.65 1.75
CA ALA A 154 15.41 -12.84 2.15
C ALA A 154 16.24 -13.70 3.09
N GLU A 155 15.57 -14.25 4.11
CA GLU A 155 16.13 -15.21 5.03
C GLU A 155 16.23 -16.61 4.40
N ASP A 156 17.14 -17.45 4.90
CA ASP A 156 17.37 -18.80 4.34
C ASP A 156 16.12 -19.68 4.32
N TYR A 157 15.15 -19.41 5.20
CA TYR A 157 13.88 -20.15 5.23
C TYR A 157 12.90 -19.66 4.17
N GLU A 158 12.83 -18.35 3.90
CA GLU A 158 12.04 -17.77 2.81
C GLU A 158 12.62 -18.21 1.46
N LYS A 159 13.94 -18.38 1.41
CA LYS A 159 14.60 -18.90 0.22
C LYS A 159 14.19 -20.34 -0.14
N LYS A 160 13.69 -21.11 0.81
CA LYS A 160 13.20 -22.48 0.56
C LYS A 160 11.81 -22.50 -0.06
N THR A 161 11.02 -21.43 0.13
CA THR A 161 9.70 -21.26 -0.48
C THR A 161 9.79 -20.51 -1.82
N PHE A 162 10.85 -19.76 -2.03
CA PHE A 162 11.14 -19.05 -3.27
C PHE A 162 11.52 -20.04 -4.39
N VAL A 163 10.68 -20.14 -5.41
CA VAL A 163 11.09 -20.77 -6.67
C VAL A 163 11.79 -19.68 -7.48
N ASN A 164 13.09 -19.87 -7.78
CA ASN A 164 14.02 -18.96 -8.48
C ASN A 164 13.42 -17.74 -9.21
N ASN A 165 13.99 -16.55 -8.97
CA ASN A 165 13.65 -15.21 -9.50
C ASN A 165 13.02 -15.09 -10.91
N VAL A 166 13.41 -15.95 -11.86
CA VAL A 166 12.80 -16.01 -13.21
C VAL A 166 11.30 -16.33 -13.14
N ARG A 167 10.90 -17.06 -12.10
CA ARG A 167 9.53 -17.45 -11.87
C ARG A 167 8.66 -16.36 -11.28
N LEU A 168 9.13 -15.26 -10.69
CA LEU A 168 8.18 -14.27 -10.12
C LEU A 168 7.27 -13.65 -11.20
N VAL A 169 7.83 -13.41 -12.39
CA VAL A 169 7.09 -12.94 -13.56
C VAL A 169 6.26 -14.08 -14.19
N GLU A 170 6.83 -15.28 -14.34
CA GLU A 170 6.09 -16.45 -14.85
C GLU A 170 4.98 -16.91 -13.89
N GLN A 171 5.17 -16.71 -12.60
CA GLN A 171 4.21 -17.00 -11.54
C GLN A 171 3.06 -16.01 -11.61
N LEU A 172 3.28 -14.74 -11.93
CA LEU A 172 2.17 -13.82 -12.19
C LEU A 172 1.34 -14.24 -13.42
N ASP A 173 1.95 -14.86 -14.43
CA ASP A 173 1.22 -15.45 -15.55
C ASP A 173 0.37 -16.64 -15.08
N GLU A 174 0.91 -17.53 -14.24
CA GLU A 174 0.14 -18.55 -13.53
C GLU A 174 -0.96 -17.93 -12.61
N TYR A 175 -0.72 -16.75 -12.04
CA TYR A 175 -1.63 -16.01 -11.13
C TYR A 175 -2.55 -15.00 -11.83
N CYS A 176 -2.63 -15.01 -13.16
CA CYS A 176 -3.61 -14.26 -13.94
C CYS A 176 -4.25 -15.09 -15.06
N ASN A 177 -3.99 -16.40 -15.08
CA ASN A 177 -4.50 -17.32 -16.09
C ASN A 177 -6.02 -17.49 -15.99
N GLU A 178 -6.74 -17.18 -17.07
CA GLU A 178 -8.21 -17.15 -17.15
C GLU A 178 -8.86 -18.54 -16.96
N ASP A 179 -8.09 -19.63 -17.16
CA ASP A 179 -8.58 -21.01 -17.02
C ASP A 179 -8.63 -21.50 -15.56
N ASP A 180 -7.97 -20.79 -14.64
CA ASP A 180 -8.00 -21.10 -13.22
C ASP A 180 -9.06 -20.23 -12.53
N ARG A 181 -10.20 -20.82 -12.18
CA ARG A 181 -11.32 -20.08 -11.56
C ARG A 181 -11.01 -19.58 -10.16
N ASP A 182 -9.94 -20.07 -9.56
CA ASP A 182 -9.45 -19.62 -8.26
C ASP A 182 -8.46 -18.45 -8.40
N ASN A 183 -8.22 -17.99 -9.64
CA ASN A 183 -7.37 -16.85 -9.93
C ASN A 183 -8.15 -15.53 -9.88
N VAL A 184 -7.71 -14.64 -9.00
CA VAL A 184 -8.59 -13.67 -8.34
C VAL A 184 -8.10 -12.22 -8.48
N ALA A 185 -6.87 -11.97 -8.94
CA ALA A 185 -6.43 -10.59 -9.17
C ALA A 185 -7.02 -10.03 -10.48
N ASN A 186 -7.59 -8.83 -10.42
CA ASN A 186 -8.14 -8.15 -11.60
C ASN A 186 -7.03 -7.60 -12.53
N ILE A 187 -5.88 -7.28 -11.95
CA ILE A 187 -4.74 -6.65 -12.63
C ILE A 187 -3.45 -7.21 -12.00
N ALA A 188 -2.46 -7.52 -12.83
CA ALA A 188 -1.09 -7.73 -12.39
C ALA A 188 -0.18 -6.57 -12.82
N ILE A 189 0.69 -6.13 -11.90
CA ILE A 189 1.68 -5.08 -12.11
C ILE A 189 3.07 -5.64 -11.80
N ILE A 190 3.93 -5.63 -12.81
CA ILE A 190 5.31 -6.10 -12.70
C ILE A 190 6.22 -4.88 -12.58
N GLN A 191 7.09 -4.88 -11.57
CA GLN A 191 8.13 -3.87 -11.45
C GLN A 191 9.09 -3.98 -12.65
N LEU A 192 9.41 -2.86 -13.30
CA LEU A 192 10.26 -2.88 -14.51
C LEU A 192 11.63 -3.54 -14.24
N GLN A 193 12.18 -3.33 -13.05
CA GLN A 193 13.43 -3.95 -12.60
C GLN A 193 13.34 -5.48 -12.59
N ASP A 194 12.21 -6.04 -12.15
CA ASP A 194 11.99 -7.49 -12.13
C ASP A 194 11.86 -8.04 -13.55
N LEU A 195 11.16 -7.31 -14.43
CA LEU A 195 11.04 -7.65 -15.85
C LEU A 195 12.41 -7.65 -16.55
N LEU A 196 13.29 -6.72 -16.18
CA LEU A 196 14.64 -6.60 -16.74
C LEU A 196 15.68 -7.50 -16.04
N GLY A 197 15.31 -8.18 -14.95
CA GLY A 197 16.24 -9.00 -14.17
C GLY A 197 17.39 -8.19 -13.54
N LEU A 198 17.09 -6.98 -13.04
CA LEU A 198 18.07 -6.15 -12.35
C LEU A 198 18.23 -6.59 -10.89
N ASP A 199 19.43 -6.38 -10.35
CA ASP A 199 19.67 -6.45 -8.91
C ASP A 199 19.35 -5.09 -8.23
N ASP A 200 19.64 -4.98 -6.93
CA ASP A 200 19.34 -3.76 -6.17
C ASP A 200 20.09 -2.49 -6.59
N THR A 201 21.00 -2.56 -7.57
CA THR A 201 21.46 -1.33 -8.23
C THR A 201 20.31 -0.60 -8.95
N GLY A 202 19.23 -1.33 -9.30
CA GLY A 202 17.99 -0.78 -9.84
C GLY A 202 16.92 -0.47 -8.80
N ARG A 203 17.13 -0.71 -7.50
CA ARG A 203 16.12 -0.47 -6.46
C ARG A 203 15.72 1.01 -6.46
N MET A 204 14.41 1.28 -6.50
CA MET A 204 13.91 2.64 -6.70
C MET A 204 13.92 3.47 -5.41
N ASN A 205 13.46 2.90 -4.30
CA ASN A 205 13.50 3.55 -3.00
C ASN A 205 13.76 2.53 -1.89
N ASP A 206 14.47 2.95 -0.84
CA ASP A 206 14.60 2.21 0.40
C ASP A 206 14.05 3.07 1.54
N PRO A 207 12.87 2.73 2.10
CA PRO A 207 12.24 3.54 3.14
C PRO A 207 13.03 3.53 4.46
N SER A 208 13.99 2.63 4.65
CA SER A 208 14.88 2.63 5.83
C SER A 208 15.97 3.70 5.75
N LEU A 209 16.25 4.21 4.55
CA LEU A 209 17.22 5.28 4.36
C LEU A 209 16.49 6.62 4.50
N SER A 210 16.68 7.30 5.63
CA SER A 210 16.34 8.72 5.71
C SER A 210 17.17 9.46 4.67
N SER A 211 16.51 10.30 3.86
CA SER A 211 17.24 11.30 3.08
C SER A 211 17.76 12.35 4.05
N ASP A 212 18.89 12.10 4.70
CA ASP A 212 19.74 13.18 5.23
C ASP A 212 20.40 13.91 4.05
N ALA A 213 19.56 14.50 3.18
CA ALA A 213 19.97 15.47 2.18
C ALA A 213 19.82 16.87 2.78
N GLY A 214 20.58 17.10 3.87
CA GLY A 214 20.57 18.34 4.63
C GLY A 214 21.92 18.69 5.27
N SER A 215 23.00 18.03 4.87
CA SER A 215 24.35 18.44 5.24
C SER A 215 25.38 17.94 4.23
N ASP A 216 25.36 18.50 3.03
CA ASP A 216 26.64 18.68 2.35
C ASP A 216 26.71 20.00 1.60
N SER A 217 27.88 20.59 1.71
CA SER A 217 28.17 22.00 1.49
C SER A 217 28.30 22.42 0.02
N ARG A 218 27.83 23.66 -0.24
CA ARG A 218 28.14 24.61 -1.34
C ARG A 218 27.12 24.75 -2.45
#